data_AF-V5G696-F1
#
_entry.id   AF-V5G696-F1
#
_cell.length_a   1.000
_cell.length_b   1.000
_cell.length_c   1.000
_cell.angle_alpha   90.00
_cell.angle_beta   90.00
_cell.angle_gamma   90.00
#
_symmetry.space_group_name_H-M   'P 1'
#
loop_
_entity.id
_entity.type
_entity.pdbx_description
1 polymer ?
#
loop_
_entity_poly.entity_id
_entity_poly.type
_entity_poly.pdbx_seq_one_letter_code
_entity_poly.pdbx_strand_id
1 'polypeptide(L)'
;MIKNVVFVAVAIFALQGVIAKPKAKPAEKSQLQELAANAQTIVNNVTSAIEGNLPDSKQVVEALNTQAQTLANHVQTAVDKIKTEVKNNQGEIDSALKTVSDKLSEVAANLKSALGPEGQKQAQEIKAKLDKGLKDAVAQAEKLTKAIEPEAAKVKEDLSNATKTFLDQIIEVGNNLREQVKTLEKPKQ
;
A
#
# COMPACT_ATOMS: atom_id res chain seq x y z
N MET A 1 5.78 -35.03 -55.92
CA MET A 1 5.59 -34.29 -54.65
C MET A 1 5.78 -32.82 -54.93
N ILE A 2 4.71 -32.03 -54.98
CA ILE A 2 4.66 -30.59 -54.63
C ILE A 2 3.18 -30.34 -54.32
N LYS A 3 2.96 -29.77 -53.14
CA LYS A 3 1.70 -29.76 -52.39
C LYS A 3 0.90 -28.52 -52.79
N ASN A 4 -0.37 -28.71 -53.11
CA ASN A 4 -1.38 -27.68 -53.35
C ASN A 4 -1.34 -26.60 -52.26
N VAL A 5 -1.42 -25.32 -52.62
CA VAL A 5 -2.47 -24.41 -52.11
C VAL A 5 -2.79 -23.37 -53.20
N VAL A 6 -4.04 -23.44 -53.63
CA VAL A 6 -4.74 -22.53 -54.53
C VAL A 6 -5.00 -21.21 -53.79
N PHE A 7 -4.48 -20.10 -54.32
CA PHE A 7 -4.96 -18.76 -53.97
C PHE A 7 -6.12 -18.42 -54.90
N VAL A 8 -7.35 -18.66 -54.44
CA VAL A 8 -8.55 -18.10 -55.07
C VAL A 8 -8.99 -16.91 -54.23
N ALA A 9 -9.00 -15.79 -54.92
CA ALA A 9 -9.44 -14.50 -54.46
C ALA A 9 -10.98 -14.38 -54.50
N VAL A 10 -11.46 -13.35 -53.81
CA VAL A 10 -12.72 -12.62 -54.01
C VAL A 10 -13.98 -13.25 -53.42
N ALA A 11 -14.41 -12.70 -52.27
CA ALA A 11 -15.61 -11.87 -52.09
C ALA A 11 -15.80 -11.76 -50.55
N ILE A 12 -16.21 -10.66 -49.91
CA ILE A 12 -17.36 -9.80 -50.17
C ILE A 12 -17.10 -8.45 -49.48
N PHE A 13 -17.60 -7.42 -50.14
CA PHE A 13 -17.73 -6.02 -49.73
C PHE A 13 -18.37 -5.79 -48.35
N ALA A 14 -18.09 -4.59 -47.84
CA ALA A 14 -18.92 -3.73 -47.00
C ALA A 14 -18.66 -3.74 -45.49
N LEU A 15 -18.57 -2.50 -44.98
CA LEU A 15 -18.49 -2.08 -43.58
C LEU A 15 -17.13 -2.36 -42.94
N GLN A 16 -16.30 -1.33 -42.72
CA GLN A 16 -16.39 -0.45 -41.57
C GLN A 16 -15.38 0.70 -41.75
N GLY A 17 -15.83 1.93 -41.50
CA GLY A 17 -14.98 3.11 -41.54
C GLY A 17 -13.81 2.94 -40.57
N VAL A 18 -12.61 3.19 -41.09
CA VAL A 18 -11.40 3.68 -40.43
C VAL A 18 -11.47 3.72 -38.89
N ILE A 19 -11.46 2.56 -38.22
CA ILE A 19 -11.01 2.49 -36.83
C ILE A 19 -9.49 2.41 -36.90
N ALA A 20 -8.85 3.58 -36.97
CA ALA A 20 -7.48 3.70 -36.52
C ALA A 20 -7.46 3.11 -35.11
N LYS A 21 -6.80 1.95 -34.94
CA LYS A 21 -6.48 1.41 -33.61
C LYS A 21 -6.00 2.58 -32.76
N PRO A 22 -6.65 2.94 -31.65
CA PRO A 22 -5.97 3.78 -30.69
C PRO A 22 -4.76 2.96 -30.26
N LYS A 23 -3.56 3.43 -30.64
CA LYS A 23 -2.36 3.06 -29.90
C LYS A 23 -2.74 3.36 -28.45
N ALA A 24 -2.87 2.31 -27.64
CA ALA A 24 -3.05 2.46 -26.21
C ALA A 24 -1.95 3.44 -25.79
N LYS A 25 -2.36 4.65 -25.35
CA LYS A 25 -1.43 5.54 -24.67
C LYS A 25 -0.77 4.70 -23.58
N PRO A 26 0.55 4.85 -23.32
CA PRO A 26 1.12 4.30 -22.10
C PRO A 26 0.17 4.73 -20.98
N ALA A 27 -0.41 3.76 -20.26
CA ALA A 27 -1.35 4.08 -19.19
C ALA A 27 -0.63 5.06 -18.26
N GLU A 28 -1.11 6.30 -18.22
CA GLU A 28 -0.69 7.26 -17.20
C GLU A 28 -0.86 6.55 -15.86
N LYS A 29 0.21 6.47 -15.08
CA LYS A 29 0.11 5.90 -13.74
C LYS A 29 -0.97 6.67 -13.00
N SER A 30 -1.94 5.96 -12.44
CA SER A 30 -2.97 6.58 -11.60
C SER A 30 -2.28 7.32 -10.44
N GLN A 31 -2.85 8.44 -9.97
CA GLN A 31 -2.33 9.20 -8.83
C GLN A 31 -2.10 8.31 -7.59
N LEU A 32 -2.93 7.27 -7.41
CA LEU A 32 -2.76 6.28 -6.35
C LEU A 32 -1.52 5.40 -6.54
N GLN A 33 -1.17 5.06 -7.78
CA GLN A 33 0.02 4.28 -8.09
C GLN A 33 1.29 5.11 -7.86
N GLU A 34 1.26 6.40 -8.18
CA GLU A 34 2.34 7.33 -7.87
C GLU A 34 2.50 7.52 -6.35
N LEU A 35 1.39 7.68 -5.64
CA LEU A 35 1.39 7.80 -4.19
C LEU A 35 1.88 6.52 -3.49
N ALA A 36 1.49 5.34 -4.00
CA ALA A 36 1.99 4.06 -3.51
C ALA A 36 3.50 3.90 -3.74
N ALA A 37 4.00 4.30 -4.91
CA ALA A 37 5.44 4.30 -5.19
C ALA A 37 6.21 5.27 -4.27
N ASN A 38 5.63 6.43 -3.96
CA ASN A 38 6.19 7.36 -2.99
C ASN A 38 6.21 6.75 -1.59
N ALA A 39 5.09 6.18 -1.13
CA ALA A 39 5.02 5.48 0.15
C ALA A 39 6.07 4.36 0.22
N GLN A 40 6.23 3.55 -0.82
CA GLN A 40 7.27 2.52 -0.89
C GLN A 40 8.68 3.10 -0.75
N THR A 41 8.95 4.24 -1.40
CA THR A 41 10.24 4.94 -1.31
C THR A 41 10.49 5.43 0.11
N ILE A 42 9.49 6.02 0.77
CA ILE A 42 9.57 6.47 2.15
C ILE A 42 9.80 5.28 3.09
N VAL A 43 9.06 4.17 2.93
CA VAL A 43 9.24 2.96 3.73
C VAL A 43 10.66 2.41 3.58
N ASN A 44 11.20 2.31 2.36
CA ASN A 44 12.58 1.84 2.14
C ASN A 44 13.62 2.76 2.81
N ASN A 45 13.40 4.08 2.77
CA ASN A 45 14.27 5.05 3.44
C ASN A 45 14.20 4.91 4.97
N VAL A 46 13.01 4.62 5.50
CA VAL A 46 12.81 4.36 6.93
C VAL A 46 13.50 3.07 7.34
N THR A 47 13.30 1.97 6.61
CA THR A 47 14.01 0.69 6.81
C THR A 47 15.50 0.94 6.96
N SER A 48 16.08 1.66 5.99
CA SER A 48 17.52 1.97 5.99
C SER A 48 17.94 2.80 7.20
N ALA A 49 17.10 3.74 7.66
CA ALA A 49 17.38 4.56 8.82
C ALA A 49 17.29 3.76 10.14
N ILE A 50 16.34 2.84 10.25
CA ILE A 50 16.15 2.04 11.49
C ILE A 50 17.05 0.81 11.57
N GLU A 51 17.51 0.28 10.44
CA GLU A 51 18.54 -0.77 10.36
C GLU A 51 19.92 -0.27 10.83
N GLY A 52 20.12 1.05 10.94
CA GLY A 52 21.29 1.64 11.58
C GLY A 52 21.44 1.24 13.05
N ASN A 53 22.63 1.52 13.61
CA ASN A 53 22.98 1.32 15.02
C ASN A 53 22.26 2.31 15.96
N LEU A 54 20.93 2.43 15.85
CA LEU A 54 20.15 3.15 16.85
C LEU A 54 20.34 2.48 18.22
N PRO A 55 20.69 3.25 19.25
CA PRO A 55 20.88 2.72 20.58
C PRO A 55 19.57 2.14 21.13
N ASP A 56 19.66 1.12 21.98
CA ASP A 56 18.52 0.60 22.73
C ASP A 56 18.23 1.50 23.95
N SER A 57 17.96 2.78 23.65
CA SER A 57 17.66 3.80 24.65
C SER A 57 16.15 3.93 24.83
N LYS A 58 15.73 4.37 26.02
CA LYS A 58 14.31 4.63 26.31
C LYS A 58 13.67 5.54 25.26
N GLN A 59 14.39 6.58 24.82
CA GLN A 59 13.89 7.53 23.82
C GLN A 59 13.67 6.90 22.44
N VAL A 60 14.56 5.99 22.03
CA VAL A 60 14.40 5.24 20.77
C VAL A 60 13.22 4.27 20.86
N VAL A 61 13.10 3.54 21.97
CA VAL A 61 11.98 2.62 22.22
C VAL A 61 10.64 3.37 22.24
N GLU A 62 10.58 4.52 22.90
CA GLU A 62 9.40 5.38 22.96
C GLU A 62 9.01 5.91 21.57
N ALA A 63 9.97 6.47 20.82
CA ALA A 63 9.77 6.92 19.45
C ALA A 63 9.21 5.79 18.54
N LEU A 64 9.84 4.62 18.59
CA LEU A 64 9.41 3.45 17.81
C LEU A 64 8.02 2.97 18.23
N ASN A 65 7.72 2.94 19.52
CA ASN A 65 6.40 2.58 20.04
C ASN A 65 5.32 3.56 19.59
N THR A 66 5.58 4.87 19.69
CA THR A 66 4.65 5.89 19.23
C THR A 66 4.34 5.70 17.74
N GLN A 67 5.36 5.53 16.90
CA GLN A 67 5.15 5.37 15.46
C GLN A 67 4.47 4.03 15.10
N ALA A 68 4.81 2.94 15.79
CA ALA A 68 4.14 1.66 15.63
C ALA A 68 2.67 1.71 16.06
N GLN A 69 2.35 2.43 17.14
CA GLN A 69 0.98 2.64 17.59
C GLN A 69 0.19 3.51 16.61
N THR A 70 0.78 4.61 16.13
CA THR A 70 0.19 5.48 15.11
C THR A 70 -0.10 4.70 13.82
N LEU A 71 0.86 3.91 13.35
CA LEU A 71 0.66 3.04 12.19
C LEU A 71 -0.46 2.03 12.42
N ALA A 72 -0.48 1.35 13.57
CA ALA A 72 -1.53 0.38 13.89
C ALA A 72 -2.92 1.03 13.90
N ASN A 73 -3.04 2.26 14.37
CA ASN A 73 -4.28 3.02 14.38
C ASN A 73 -4.73 3.44 12.96
N HIS A 74 -3.79 3.89 12.12
CA HIS A 74 -4.08 4.21 10.72
C HIS A 74 -4.50 2.98 9.91
N VAL A 75 -3.78 1.87 10.10
CA VAL A 75 -4.13 0.57 9.50
C VAL A 75 -5.53 0.13 9.96
N GLN A 76 -5.85 0.23 11.25
CA GLN A 76 -7.19 -0.09 11.75
C GLN A 76 -8.27 0.82 11.12
N THR A 77 -8.00 2.11 11.00
CA THR A 77 -8.92 3.07 10.36
C THR A 77 -9.17 2.68 8.89
N ALA A 78 -8.13 2.29 8.16
CA ALA A 78 -8.26 1.82 6.78
C ALA A 78 -9.09 0.53 6.69
N VAL A 79 -8.85 -0.44 7.59
CA VAL A 79 -9.64 -1.66 7.71
C VAL A 79 -11.12 -1.33 7.91
N ASP A 80 -11.44 -0.43 8.83
CA ASP A 80 -12.83 -0.10 9.16
C ASP A 80 -13.53 0.60 8.00
N LYS A 81 -12.82 1.46 7.25
CA LYS A 81 -13.33 2.07 6.01
C LYS A 81 -13.60 1.01 4.94
N ILE A 82 -12.64 0.12 4.67
CA ILE A 82 -12.81 -0.95 3.67
C ILE A 82 -13.99 -1.86 4.04
N LYS A 83 -14.10 -2.26 5.31
CA LYS A 83 -15.24 -3.07 5.79
C LYS A 83 -16.57 -2.36 5.64
N THR A 84 -16.60 -1.05 5.84
CA THR A 84 -17.82 -0.24 5.63
C THR A 84 -18.22 -0.24 4.16
N GLU A 85 -17.27 -0.02 3.25
CA GLU A 85 -17.54 -0.05 1.81
C GLU A 85 -17.98 -1.42 1.30
N VAL A 86 -17.36 -2.50 1.81
CA VAL A 86 -17.79 -3.88 1.53
C VAL A 86 -19.24 -4.12 1.97
N LYS A 87 -19.61 -3.69 3.18
CA LYS A 87 -20.99 -3.83 3.67
C LYS A 87 -21.99 -3.04 2.83
N ASN A 88 -21.59 -1.87 2.34
CA ASN A 88 -22.45 -0.97 1.59
C ASN A 88 -22.64 -1.39 0.12
N ASN A 89 -21.73 -2.19 -0.45
CA ASN A 89 -21.67 -2.43 -1.90
C ASN A 89 -21.65 -3.93 -2.32
N GLN A 90 -22.15 -4.83 -1.48
CA GLN A 90 -22.22 -6.30 -1.66
C GLN A 90 -22.07 -6.80 -3.12
N GLY A 91 -20.87 -7.27 -3.49
CA GLY A 91 -20.53 -7.72 -4.85
C GLY A 91 -19.30 -8.66 -4.91
N GLU A 92 -18.92 -9.15 -6.10
CA GLU A 92 -17.82 -10.14 -6.28
C GLU A 92 -16.44 -9.67 -5.77
N ILE A 93 -16.22 -8.35 -5.70
CA ILE A 93 -14.96 -7.74 -5.22
C ILE A 93 -14.87 -7.69 -3.69
N ASP A 94 -15.94 -8.05 -2.97
CA ASP A 94 -15.93 -8.26 -1.52
C ASP A 94 -14.81 -9.20 -1.09
N SER A 95 -14.48 -10.23 -1.88
CA SER A 95 -13.42 -11.18 -1.51
C SER A 95 -12.03 -10.54 -1.51
N ALA A 96 -11.73 -9.68 -2.50
CA ALA A 96 -10.45 -8.99 -2.61
C ALA A 96 -10.32 -7.92 -1.52
N LEU A 97 -11.36 -7.10 -1.32
CA LEU A 97 -11.41 -6.09 -0.27
C LEU A 97 -11.35 -6.71 1.13
N LYS A 98 -12.06 -7.82 1.35
CA LYS A 98 -12.00 -8.58 2.59
C LYS A 98 -10.60 -9.14 2.83
N THR A 99 -9.96 -9.72 1.81
CA THR A 99 -8.56 -10.21 1.92
C THR A 99 -7.60 -9.09 2.30
N VAL A 100 -7.73 -7.90 1.68
CA VAL A 100 -6.90 -6.73 2.03
C VAL A 100 -7.18 -6.28 3.46
N SER A 101 -8.45 -6.15 3.84
CA SER A 101 -8.87 -5.79 5.20
C SER A 101 -8.35 -6.78 6.25
N ASP A 102 -8.41 -8.07 5.99
CA ASP A 102 -7.96 -9.11 6.91
C ASP A 102 -6.44 -9.04 7.08
N LYS A 103 -5.68 -8.86 5.99
CA LYS A 103 -4.23 -8.66 6.05
C LYS A 103 -3.83 -7.37 6.77
N LEU A 104 -4.53 -6.27 6.52
CA LEU A 104 -4.32 -5.02 7.26
C LEU A 104 -4.66 -5.20 8.74
N SER A 105 -5.72 -5.93 9.07
CA SER A 105 -6.05 -6.26 10.47
C SER A 105 -4.93 -7.04 11.14
N GLU A 106 -4.33 -8.01 10.42
CA GLU A 106 -3.17 -8.76 10.90
C GLU A 106 -1.95 -7.86 11.10
N VAL A 107 -1.69 -6.91 10.20
CA VAL A 107 -0.62 -5.90 10.35
C VAL A 107 -0.84 -5.08 11.63
N ALA A 108 -2.06 -4.55 11.85
CA ALA A 108 -2.37 -3.79 13.05
C ALA A 108 -2.21 -4.63 14.33
N ALA A 109 -2.65 -5.89 14.31
CA ALA A 109 -2.48 -6.80 15.44
C ALA A 109 -1.01 -7.13 15.71
N ASN A 110 -0.22 -7.38 14.66
CA ASN A 110 1.21 -7.64 14.76
C ASN A 110 1.95 -6.43 15.32
N LEU A 111 1.65 -5.22 14.86
CA LEU A 111 2.19 -3.97 15.41
C LEU A 111 1.81 -3.80 16.88
N LYS A 112 0.52 -3.95 17.23
CA LYS A 112 0.05 -3.87 18.62
C LYS A 112 0.72 -4.90 19.53
N SER A 113 0.99 -6.10 19.03
CA SER A 113 1.72 -7.13 19.80
C SER A 113 3.19 -6.78 20.02
N ALA A 114 3.79 -5.89 19.21
CA ALA A 114 5.11 -5.31 19.48
C ALA A 114 5.07 -4.19 20.53
N LEU A 115 3.90 -3.64 20.83
CA LEU A 115 3.74 -2.65 21.88
C LEU A 115 3.62 -3.39 23.23
N GLY A 116 4.67 -3.32 24.03
CA GLY A 116 4.68 -3.79 25.43
C GLY A 116 4.65 -2.60 26.40
N PRO A 117 4.49 -2.83 27.71
CA PRO A 117 4.70 -1.78 28.71
C PRO A 117 6.11 -1.20 28.52
N GLU A 118 6.19 0.14 28.58
CA GLU A 118 7.39 0.92 28.21
C GLU A 118 8.66 0.35 28.84
N GLY A 119 9.64 -0.02 28.01
CA GLY A 119 10.97 -0.49 28.44
C GLY A 119 11.15 -2.01 28.58
N GLN A 120 10.13 -2.83 28.38
CA GLN A 120 10.30 -4.30 28.38
C GLN A 120 10.72 -4.90 27.04
N LYS A 121 10.41 -4.24 25.92
CA LYS A 121 10.73 -4.73 24.58
C LYS A 121 11.92 -4.01 23.99
N GLN A 122 12.83 -4.78 23.41
CA GLN A 122 14.04 -4.26 22.77
C GLN A 122 13.65 -3.44 21.54
N ALA A 123 14.34 -2.32 21.30
CA ALA A 123 14.15 -1.51 20.11
C ALA A 123 14.21 -2.36 18.82
N GLN A 124 15.03 -3.41 18.79
CA GLN A 124 15.13 -4.34 17.66
C GLN A 124 13.81 -5.04 17.31
N GLU A 125 13.03 -5.48 18.31
CA GLU A 125 11.75 -6.15 18.05
C GLU A 125 10.73 -5.17 17.46
N ILE A 126 10.65 -3.96 18.04
CA ILE A 126 9.71 -2.93 17.58
C ILE A 126 10.09 -2.48 16.17
N LYS A 127 11.37 -2.25 15.89
CA LYS A 127 11.88 -1.94 14.55
C LYS A 127 11.47 -2.99 13.53
N ALA A 128 11.71 -4.28 13.83
CA ALA A 128 11.39 -5.36 12.90
C ALA A 128 9.90 -5.43 12.58
N LYS A 129 9.02 -5.26 13.59
CA LYS A 129 7.58 -5.26 13.36
C LYS A 129 7.09 -3.98 12.67
N LEU A 130 7.70 -2.84 12.95
CA LEU A 130 7.39 -1.57 12.31
C LEU A 130 7.81 -1.57 10.83
N ASP A 131 9.01 -2.05 10.53
CA ASP A 131 9.51 -2.25 9.17
C ASP A 131 8.58 -3.15 8.36
N LYS A 132 8.30 -4.34 8.91
CA LYS A 132 7.37 -5.30 8.29
C LYS A 132 5.98 -4.70 8.13
N GLY A 133 5.48 -4.01 9.16
CA GLY A 133 4.14 -3.41 9.15
C GLY A 133 3.99 -2.32 8.09
N LEU A 134 5.00 -1.46 7.93
CA LEU A 134 5.05 -0.43 6.89
C LEU A 134 5.05 -1.06 5.48
N LYS A 135 5.92 -2.05 5.25
CA LYS A 135 6.00 -2.76 3.96
C LYS A 135 4.69 -3.48 3.62
N ASP A 136 4.13 -4.20 4.58
CA ASP A 136 2.88 -4.94 4.40
C ASP A 136 1.69 -3.99 4.16
N ALA A 137 1.67 -2.83 4.84
CA ALA A 137 0.65 -1.78 4.67
C ALA A 137 0.69 -1.18 3.25
N VAL A 138 1.87 -0.80 2.75
CA VAL A 138 2.01 -0.31 1.37
C VAL A 138 1.59 -1.38 0.36
N ALA A 139 2.04 -2.62 0.54
CA ALA A 139 1.69 -3.73 -0.37
C ALA A 139 0.17 -4.01 -0.38
N GLN A 140 -0.51 -3.88 0.76
CA GLN A 140 -1.97 -3.98 0.82
C GLN A 140 -2.66 -2.79 0.14
N ALA A 141 -2.13 -1.57 0.29
CA ALA A 141 -2.66 -0.38 -0.38
C ALA A 141 -2.51 -0.46 -1.92
N GLU A 142 -1.42 -1.03 -2.43
CA GLU A 142 -1.25 -1.31 -3.85
C GLU A 142 -2.28 -2.33 -4.38
N LYS A 143 -2.52 -3.39 -3.62
CA LYS A 143 -3.55 -4.38 -3.96
C LYS A 143 -4.94 -3.78 -3.95
N LEU A 144 -5.22 -2.93 -2.98
CA LEU A 144 -6.46 -2.18 -2.89
C LEU A 144 -6.63 -1.30 -4.14
N THR A 145 -5.62 -0.53 -4.51
CA THR A 145 -5.61 0.30 -5.72
C THR A 145 -5.97 -0.51 -6.97
N LYS A 146 -5.39 -1.71 -7.14
CA LYS A 146 -5.67 -2.61 -8.27
C LYS A 146 -7.07 -3.21 -8.22
N ALA A 147 -7.57 -3.54 -7.03
CA ALA A 147 -8.90 -4.10 -6.84
C ALA A 147 -10.02 -3.07 -7.10
N ILE A 148 -9.72 -1.77 -6.94
CA ILE A 148 -10.66 -0.66 -7.14
C ILE A 148 -10.84 -0.28 -8.63
N GLU A 149 -9.86 -0.55 -9.49
CA GLU A 149 -9.92 -0.15 -10.91
C GLU A 149 -11.21 -0.57 -11.66
N PRO A 150 -11.72 -1.82 -11.51
CA PRO A 150 -12.94 -2.29 -12.20
C PRO A 150 -14.28 -1.88 -11.54
N GLU A 151 -14.27 -1.16 -10.41
CA GLU A 151 -15.49 -0.88 -9.64
C GLU A 151 -16.38 0.23 -10.22
N ALA A 152 -17.65 0.23 -9.81
CA ALA A 152 -18.60 1.30 -10.11
C ALA A 152 -18.07 2.67 -9.63
N ALA A 153 -18.36 3.74 -10.37
CA ALA A 153 -17.74 5.06 -10.20
C ALA A 153 -17.76 5.59 -8.75
N LYS A 154 -18.84 5.36 -8.00
CA LYS A 154 -18.98 5.79 -6.60
C LYS A 154 -18.11 4.98 -5.64
N VAL A 155 -18.18 3.64 -5.71
CA VAL A 155 -17.35 2.73 -4.90
C VAL A 155 -15.87 2.96 -5.18
N LYS A 156 -15.56 3.22 -6.45
CA LYS A 156 -14.23 3.58 -6.91
C LYS A 156 -13.72 4.86 -6.27
N GLU A 157 -14.55 5.90 -6.19
CA GLU A 157 -14.18 7.17 -5.56
C GLU A 157 -13.95 7.01 -4.05
N ASP A 158 -14.89 6.38 -3.33
CA ASP A 158 -14.83 6.21 -1.88
C ASP A 158 -13.61 5.36 -1.46
N LEU A 159 -13.39 4.24 -2.15
CA LEU A 159 -12.22 3.39 -1.92
C LEU A 159 -10.91 4.05 -2.38
N SER A 160 -10.92 4.83 -3.47
CA SER A 160 -9.73 5.59 -3.88
C SER A 160 -9.35 6.63 -2.84
N ASN A 161 -10.33 7.36 -2.30
CA ASN A 161 -10.10 8.34 -1.23
C ASN A 161 -9.60 7.67 0.05
N ALA A 162 -10.15 6.51 0.41
CA ALA A 162 -9.67 5.72 1.54
C ALA A 162 -8.22 5.26 1.33
N THR A 163 -7.91 4.74 0.14
CA THR A 163 -6.55 4.29 -0.23
C THR A 163 -5.55 5.45 -0.22
N LYS A 164 -5.93 6.59 -0.80
CA LYS A 164 -5.13 7.82 -0.79
C LYS A 164 -4.82 8.24 0.64
N THR A 165 -5.85 8.37 1.47
CA THR A 165 -5.72 8.75 2.89
C THR A 165 -4.78 7.79 3.63
N PHE A 166 -4.93 6.49 3.39
CA PHE A 166 -4.12 5.48 4.04
C PHE A 166 -2.64 5.56 3.60
N LEU A 167 -2.38 5.76 2.31
CA LEU A 167 -1.02 5.97 1.80
C LEU A 167 -0.40 7.26 2.34
N ASP A 168 -1.16 8.36 2.40
CA ASP A 168 -0.73 9.63 2.99
C ASP A 168 -0.34 9.43 4.47
N GLN A 169 -1.12 8.65 5.24
CA GLN A 169 -0.82 8.29 6.63
C GLN A 169 0.44 7.42 6.78
N ILE A 170 0.68 6.48 5.87
CA ILE A 170 1.91 5.69 5.85
C ILE A 170 3.13 6.60 5.61
N ILE A 171 3.01 7.53 4.64
CA ILE A 171 4.06 8.51 4.33
C ILE A 171 4.33 9.39 5.54
N GLU A 172 3.29 9.85 6.23
CA GLU A 172 3.40 10.64 7.46
C GLU A 172 4.18 9.90 8.55
N VAL A 173 3.75 8.67 8.90
CA VAL A 173 4.45 7.82 9.88
C VAL A 173 5.92 7.62 9.48
N GLY A 174 6.17 7.34 8.20
CA GLY A 174 7.52 7.11 7.71
C GLY A 174 8.41 8.36 7.82
N ASN A 175 7.90 9.52 7.44
CA ASN A 175 8.63 10.77 7.57
C ASN A 175 8.90 11.13 9.04
N ASN A 176 7.88 11.02 9.90
CA ASN A 176 8.01 11.29 11.33
C ASN A 176 9.05 10.37 11.97
N LEU A 177 9.02 9.07 11.66
CA LEU A 177 10.00 8.12 12.16
C LEU A 177 11.41 8.46 11.66
N ARG A 178 11.57 8.78 10.38
CA ARG A 178 12.87 9.16 9.81
C ARG A 178 13.45 10.39 10.51
N GLU A 179 12.63 11.39 10.80
CA GLU A 179 13.05 12.60 11.51
C GLU A 179 13.44 12.32 12.96
N GLN A 180 12.65 11.50 13.67
CA GLN A 180 12.98 11.09 15.04
C GLN A 180 14.27 10.28 15.10
N VAL A 181 14.48 9.34 14.18
CA VAL A 181 15.72 8.56 14.08
C VAL A 181 16.92 9.48 13.85
N LYS A 182 16.84 10.41 12.89
CA LYS A 182 17.93 11.37 12.61
C LYS A 182 18.28 12.27 13.78
N THR A 183 17.30 12.65 14.60
CA THR A 183 17.56 13.48 15.79
C THR A 183 18.17 12.66 16.92
N LEU A 184 17.79 11.39 17.06
CA LEU A 184 18.31 10.47 18.07
C LEU A 184 19.70 9.91 17.74
N GLU A 185 20.08 9.83 16.45
CA GLU A 185 21.43 9.44 16.02
C GLU A 185 22.50 10.52 16.26
N LYS A 186 22.12 11.79 16.38
CA LYS A 186 23.08 12.87 16.64
C LYS A 186 23.50 12.87 18.11
N PRO A 187 24.79 12.74 18.45
CA PRO A 187 25.24 12.94 19.82
C PRO A 187 24.89 14.38 20.23
N LYS A 188 24.32 14.55 21.43
CA LYS A 188 24.23 15.88 22.07
C LYS A 188 25.66 16.44 22.13
N GLN A 189 25.92 17.49 21.36
CA GLN A 189 27.14 18.30 21.49
C GLN A 189 27.16 19.02 22.83
#